data_AF-A0A5C5VKL2-F1
#
_entry.id   AF-A0A5C5VKL2-F1
#
_cell.length_a   1.000
_cell.length_b   1.000
_cell.length_c   1.000
_cell.angle_alpha   90.00
_cell.angle_beta   90.00
_cell.angle_gamma   90.00
#
_symmetry.space_group_name_H-M   'P 1'
#
loop_
_entity.id
_entity.type
_entity.pdbx_description
1 polymer ?
#
loop_
_entity_poly.entity_id
_entity_poly.type
_entity_poly.pdbx_seq_one_letter_code
_entity_poly.pdbx_strand_id
1 'polypeptide(L)'
;MLRMLFYWTTFFLVGLAIAFAVQVLCNPLEPMSAHLASVWQNQGPFILAAFCLLPIYTFDLIRFSHRFVGPIIRFRRVVNEAVEGDVPPPFNLRDKDYWKEFAVDLNRLFDRLRSGRAPQES
;
A
#
# COMPACT_ATOMS: atom_id res chain seq x y z
N MET A 1 0.08 7.19 0.29
CA MET A 1 0.85 6.82 1.51
C MET A 1 0.63 7.82 2.64
N LEU A 2 0.90 9.12 2.45
CA LEU A 2 0.64 10.15 3.48
C LEU A 2 -0.79 10.15 4.02
N ARG A 3 -1.81 9.96 3.16
CA ARG A 3 -3.22 9.80 3.57
C ARG A 3 -3.45 8.62 4.51
N MET A 4 -2.80 7.49 4.24
CA MET A 4 -2.93 6.27 5.03
C MET A 4 -2.27 6.43 6.41
N LEU A 5 -1.07 7.04 6.42
CA LEU A 5 -0.38 7.40 7.66
C LEU A 5 -1.23 8.39 8.48
N PHE A 6 -1.83 9.39 7.83
CA PHE A 6 -2.72 10.35 8.47
C PHE A 6 -3.96 9.67 9.08
N TYR A 7 -4.61 8.73 8.39
CA TYR A 7 -5.73 7.99 8.97
C TYR A 7 -5.30 7.14 10.17
N TRP A 8 -4.15 6.48 10.07
CA TRP A 8 -3.59 5.67 11.16
C TRP A 8 -3.27 6.52 12.38
N THR A 9 -2.58 7.65 12.21
CA THR A 9 -2.27 8.57 13.33
C THR A 9 -3.55 9.19 13.90
N THR A 10 -4.50 9.59 13.05
CA THR A 10 -5.79 10.15 13.50
C THR A 10 -6.58 9.13 14.30
N PHE A 11 -6.63 7.87 13.86
CA PHE A 11 -7.32 6.80 14.59
C PHE A 11 -6.74 6.61 15.99
N PHE A 12 -5.41 6.52 16.12
CA PHE A 12 -4.77 6.39 17.43
C PHE A 12 -4.99 7.62 18.31
N LEU A 13 -4.92 8.82 17.74
CA LEU A 13 -5.12 10.07 18.47
C LEU A 13 -6.56 10.19 18.98
N VAL A 14 -7.56 9.87 18.15
CA VAL A 14 -8.97 9.84 18.56
C VAL A 14 -9.21 8.77 19.62
N GLY A 15 -8.64 7.57 19.46
CA GLY A 15 -8.73 6.51 20.46
C GLY A 15 -8.15 6.94 21.83
N LEU A 16 -6.98 7.58 21.82
CA LEU A 16 -6.35 8.14 23.03
C LEU A 16 -7.22 9.23 23.67
N ALA A 17 -7.77 10.13 22.86
CA ALA A 17 -8.63 11.22 23.34
C ALA A 17 -9.92 10.67 23.98
N ILE A 18 -10.55 9.66 23.36
CA ILE A 18 -11.73 8.98 23.92
C ILE A 18 -11.37 8.31 25.24
N ALA A 19 -10.26 7.55 25.29
CA ALA A 19 -9.86 6.85 26.49
C ALA A 19 -9.52 7.81 27.65
N PHE A 20 -8.88 8.94 27.35
CA PHE A 20 -8.65 10.02 28.31
C PHE A 20 -9.97 10.64 28.80
N ALA A 21 -10.90 10.96 27.89
CA ALA A 21 -12.19 11.53 28.25
C ALA A 21 -13.00 10.59 29.16
N VAL A 22 -13.04 9.28 28.84
CA VAL A 22 -13.68 8.27 29.68
C VAL A 22 -13.05 8.21 31.08
N GLN A 23 -11.72 8.27 31.17
CA GLN A 23 -11.02 8.21 32.45
C GLN A 23 -11.31 9.43 33.34
N VAL A 24 -11.41 10.63 32.75
CA VAL A 24 -11.80 11.86 33.45
C VAL A 24 -13.26 11.77 33.92
N LEU A 25 -14.17 11.28 33.08
CA LEU A 25 -15.58 11.11 33.44
C LEU A 25 -15.79 10.08 34.56
N CYS A 26 -15.01 9.00 34.59
CA CYS A 26 -15.09 7.98 35.63
C CYS A 26 -14.49 8.42 36.97
N ASN A 27 -13.50 9.32 36.98
CA ASN A 27 -12.81 9.77 38.20
C ASN A 27 -12.67 11.31 38.26
N PRO A 28 -13.77 12.07 38.34
CA PRO A 28 -13.76 13.52 38.11
C PRO A 28 -13.10 14.36 39.21
N LEU A 29 -12.84 13.78 40.39
CA LEU A 29 -12.25 14.48 41.54
C LEU A 29 -10.73 14.28 41.66
N GLU A 30 -10.14 13.45 40.80
CA GLU A 30 -8.70 13.19 40.80
C GLU A 30 -7.94 14.38 40.17
N PRO A 31 -6.74 14.71 40.67
CA PRO A 31 -5.90 15.73 40.06
C PRO A 31 -5.46 15.31 38.65
N MET A 32 -5.25 16.31 37.77
CA MET A 32 -4.83 16.08 36.38
C MET A 32 -3.57 15.21 36.25
N SER A 33 -2.65 15.29 37.20
CA SER A 33 -1.45 14.45 37.26
C SER A 33 -1.77 12.97 37.46
N ALA A 34 -2.79 12.64 38.25
CA ALA A 34 -3.24 11.26 38.47
C ALA A 34 -3.85 10.69 37.19
N HIS A 35 -4.61 11.48 36.43
CA HIS A 35 -5.13 11.07 35.13
C HIS A 35 -4.02 10.76 34.12
N LEU A 36 -3.00 11.63 34.01
CA LEU A 36 -1.85 11.39 33.14
C LEU A 36 -1.07 10.13 33.54
N ALA A 37 -0.85 9.92 34.84
CA ALA A 37 -0.18 8.73 35.34
C ALA A 37 -0.97 7.46 35.02
N SER A 38 -2.30 7.47 35.18
CA SER A 38 -3.12 6.29 34.88
C SER A 38 -3.38 6.09 33.38
N VAL A 39 -3.33 7.13 32.54
CA VAL A 39 -3.25 6.96 31.07
C VAL A 39 -1.95 6.26 30.72
N TRP A 40 -0.82 6.71 31.24
CA TRP A 40 0.47 6.11 30.94
C TRP A 40 0.54 4.64 31.37
N GLN A 41 0.01 4.30 32.55
CA GLN A 41 -0.02 2.91 33.02
C GLN A 41 -0.98 2.03 32.22
N ASN A 42 -2.19 2.51 31.91
CA ASN A 42 -3.21 1.69 31.26
C ASN A 42 -3.05 1.64 29.73
N GLN A 43 -2.64 2.75 29.11
CA GLN A 43 -2.57 2.92 27.66
C GLN A 43 -1.13 2.89 27.13
N GLY A 44 -0.12 3.03 28.00
CA GLY A 44 1.29 2.99 27.62
C GLY A 44 1.69 1.77 26.78
N PRO A 45 1.29 0.53 27.14
CA PRO A 45 1.56 -0.64 26.32
C PRO A 45 0.99 -0.54 24.89
N PHE A 46 -0.21 0.02 24.74
CA PHE A 46 -0.85 0.22 23.42
C PHE A 46 -0.17 1.33 22.61
N ILE A 47 0.22 2.43 23.25
CA ILE A 47 0.96 3.52 22.61
C ILE A 47 2.33 3.02 22.12
N LEU A 48 3.04 2.25 22.96
CA LEU A 48 4.32 1.66 22.62
C LEU A 48 4.17 0.67 21.46
N ALA A 49 3.16 -0.20 21.51
CA ALA A 49 2.86 -1.13 20.42
C ALA A 49 2.54 -0.38 19.12
N ALA A 50 1.73 0.68 19.17
CA ALA A 50 1.43 1.52 18.01
C ALA A 50 2.71 2.11 17.41
N PHE A 51 3.58 2.69 18.24
CA PHE A 51 4.84 3.27 17.79
C PHE A 51 5.76 2.24 17.14
N CYS A 52 5.86 1.03 17.72
CA CYS A 52 6.61 -0.08 17.14
C CYS A 52 6.02 -0.61 15.83
N LEU A 53 4.70 -0.55 15.67
CA LEU A 53 4.02 -0.97 14.43
C LEU A 53 4.12 0.06 13.31
N LEU A 54 4.28 1.34 13.63
CA LEU A 54 4.40 2.44 12.65
C LEU A 54 5.50 2.20 11.59
N PRO A 55 6.76 1.86 11.94
CA PRO A 55 7.80 1.60 10.94
C PRO A 55 7.51 0.35 10.13
N ILE A 56 6.97 -0.71 10.74
CA ILE A 56 6.60 -1.96 10.05
C ILE A 56 5.52 -1.68 9.00
N TYR A 57 4.46 -1.00 9.40
CA TYR A 57 3.35 -0.61 8.54
C TYR A 57 3.80 0.29 7.39
N THR A 58 4.64 1.29 7.69
CA THR A 58 5.18 2.21 6.70
C THR A 58 6.05 1.47 5.68
N PHE A 59 6.93 0.60 6.15
CA PHE A 59 7.79 -0.20 5.28
C PHE A 59 6.97 -1.11 4.36
N ASP A 60 5.98 -1.81 4.89
CA ASP A 60 5.14 -2.69 4.09
C ASP A 60 4.32 -1.91 3.05
N LEU A 61 3.75 -0.77 3.42
CA LEU A 61 2.99 0.09 2.51
C LEU A 61 3.86 0.64 1.37
N ILE A 62 5.08 1.10 1.68
CA ILE A 62 6.05 1.58 0.69
C ILE A 62 6.40 0.43 -0.26
N ARG A 63 6.72 -0.74 0.29
CA ARG A 63 7.09 -1.91 -0.49
C ARG A 63 5.96 -2.38 -1.41
N PHE A 64 4.72 -2.40 -0.90
CA PHE A 64 3.53 -2.70 -1.66
C PHE A 64 3.37 -1.72 -2.82
N SER A 65 3.45 -0.42 -2.55
CA SER A 65 3.33 0.64 -3.57
C SER A 65 4.39 0.51 -4.66
N HIS A 66 5.65 0.24 -4.32
CA HIS A 66 6.72 0.08 -5.32
C HIS A 66 6.50 -1.16 -6.20
N ARG A 67 6.10 -2.29 -5.61
CA ARG A 67 5.79 -3.54 -6.34
C ARG A 67 4.54 -3.42 -7.22
N PHE A 68 3.70 -2.41 -6.98
CA PHE A 68 2.52 -2.13 -7.78
C PHE A 68 2.79 -1.12 -8.91
N VAL A 69 3.49 -0.02 -8.61
CA VAL A 69 3.72 1.08 -9.58
C VAL A 69 4.75 0.72 -10.65
N GLY A 70 5.82 0.01 -10.29
CA GLY A 70 6.89 -0.37 -11.23
C GLY A 70 6.36 -1.11 -12.48
N PRO A 71 5.56 -2.18 -12.30
CA PRO A 71 4.94 -2.88 -13.41
C PRO A 71 4.06 -2.01 -14.32
N ILE A 72 3.29 -1.08 -13.77
CA ILE A 72 2.39 -0.20 -14.54
C ILE A 72 3.17 0.65 -15.53
N ILE A 73 4.30 1.23 -15.10
CA ILE A 73 5.16 2.02 -16.00
C ILE A 73 5.70 1.15 -17.13
N ARG A 74 6.09 -0.10 -16.82
CA ARG A 74 6.54 -1.05 -17.83
C ARG A 74 5.44 -1.38 -18.82
N PHE A 75 4.23 -1.68 -18.35
CA PHE A 75 3.07 -1.94 -19.21
C PHE A 75 2.78 -0.79 -20.17
N ARG A 76 2.78 0.45 -19.67
CA ARG A 76 2.59 1.63 -20.52
C ARG A 76 3.61 1.68 -21.65
N ARG A 77 4.87 1.38 -21.36
CA ARG A 77 5.94 1.37 -22.36
C ARG A 77 5.70 0.30 -23.43
N VAL A 78 5.51 -0.97 -23.04
CA VAL A 78 5.33 -2.06 -24.03
C VAL A 78 4.03 -1.89 -24.83
N VAL A 79 2.96 -1.33 -24.25
CA VAL A 79 1.75 -1.01 -25.00
C VAL A 79 2.00 0.10 -26.02
N ASN A 80 2.74 1.15 -25.67
CA ASN A 80 3.11 2.21 -26.61
C ASN A 80 3.97 1.68 -27.76
N GLU A 81 4.97 0.85 -27.46
CA GLU A 81 5.81 0.19 -28.50
C GLU A 81 4.93 -0.63 -29.47
N ALA A 82 3.97 -1.40 -28.95
CA ALA A 82 3.04 -2.16 -29.77
C ALA A 82 2.13 -1.28 -30.66
N VAL A 83 1.70 -0.12 -30.15
CA VAL A 83 0.89 0.86 -30.90
C VAL A 83 1.70 1.52 -32.02
N GLU A 84 2.99 1.79 -31.79
CA GLU A 84 3.91 2.33 -32.80
C GLU A 84 4.27 1.33 -33.91
N GLY A 85 3.77 0.09 -33.79
CA GLY A 85 3.88 -0.95 -34.80
C GLY A 85 4.97 -1.97 -34.52
N ASP A 86 5.81 -1.75 -33.50
CA ASP A 86 6.81 -2.71 -33.07
C ASP A 86 6.25 -3.53 -31.91
N VAL A 87 5.56 -4.65 -32.23
CA VAL A 87 4.96 -5.49 -31.20
C VAL A 87 6.07 -6.17 -30.39
N PRO A 88 6.29 -5.77 -29.13
CA PRO A 88 7.49 -6.14 -28.39
C PRO A 88 7.48 -7.64 -28.05
N PRO A 89 8.66 -8.27 -27.85
CA PRO A 89 8.76 -9.68 -27.48
C PRO A 89 8.15 -9.95 -26.09
N PRO A 90 7.81 -11.20 -25.78
CA PRO A 90 7.22 -11.56 -24.48
C PRO A 90 8.08 -11.08 -23.32
N PHE A 91 7.44 -10.46 -22.32
CA PHE A 91 8.13 -9.93 -21.15
C PHE A 91 7.56 -10.54 -19.87
N ASN A 92 8.42 -10.74 -18.87
CA ASN A 92 8.04 -11.23 -17.55
C ASN A 92 8.30 -10.17 -16.48
N LEU A 93 7.39 -10.06 -15.52
CA LEU A 93 7.59 -9.25 -14.32
C LEU A 93 8.39 -10.01 -13.26
N ARG A 94 8.90 -9.28 -12.25
CA ARG A 94 9.66 -9.90 -11.16
C ARG A 94 8.75 -10.80 -10.34
N ASP A 95 9.36 -11.75 -9.62
CA ASP A 95 8.59 -12.79 -8.95
C ASP A 95 7.58 -12.29 -7.92
N LYS A 96 7.89 -11.12 -7.39
CA LYS A 96 7.19 -10.47 -6.31
C LYS A 96 6.21 -9.41 -6.85
N ASP A 97 6.08 -9.18 -8.14
CA ASP A 97 5.17 -8.14 -8.64
C ASP A 97 3.73 -8.65 -8.70
N TYR A 98 2.77 -7.78 -8.40
CA TYR A 98 1.34 -8.15 -8.31
C TYR A 98 0.68 -8.46 -9.65
N TRP A 99 1.28 -7.99 -10.76
CA TRP A 99 0.62 -7.95 -12.06
C TRP A 99 1.05 -9.07 -13.03
N LYS A 100 1.57 -10.18 -12.51
CA LYS A 100 2.10 -11.28 -13.33
C LYS A 100 1.06 -11.84 -14.31
N GLU A 101 -0.15 -12.10 -13.84
CA GLU A 101 -1.22 -12.63 -14.68
C GLU A 101 -1.57 -11.66 -15.82
N PHE A 102 -1.63 -10.36 -15.52
CA PHE A 102 -1.85 -9.35 -16.55
C PHE A 102 -0.70 -9.27 -17.57
N ALA A 103 0.55 -9.49 -17.14
CA ALA A 103 1.68 -9.59 -18.07
C ALA A 103 1.54 -10.81 -18.99
N VAL A 104 1.09 -11.95 -18.46
CA VAL A 104 0.82 -13.16 -19.26
C VAL A 104 -0.28 -12.89 -20.28
N ASP A 105 -1.36 -12.24 -19.89
CA ASP A 105 -2.46 -11.91 -20.80
C ASP A 105 -2.06 -10.88 -21.87
N LEU A 106 -1.23 -9.88 -21.52
CA LEU A 106 -0.64 -8.96 -22.49
C LEU A 106 0.28 -9.69 -23.48
N ASN A 107 1.12 -10.61 -23.02
CA ASN A 107 1.96 -11.41 -23.90
C ASN A 107 1.12 -12.22 -24.89
N ARG A 108 0.03 -12.85 -24.42
CA ARG A 108 -0.92 -13.58 -25.29
C ARG A 108 -1.57 -12.66 -26.32
N LEU A 109 -1.95 -11.44 -25.93
CA LEU A 109 -2.50 -10.45 -26.85
C LEU A 109 -1.48 -10.06 -27.93
N PHE A 110 -0.24 -9.78 -27.54
CA PHE A 110 0.84 -9.43 -28.45
C PHE A 110 1.20 -10.58 -29.39
N ASP A 111 1.20 -11.81 -28.91
CA ASP A 111 1.40 -12.99 -29.75
C ASP A 111 0.34 -13.09 -30.85
N ARG A 112 -0.94 -12.84 -30.52
CA ARG A 112 -2.02 -12.80 -31.52
C ARG A 112 -1.83 -11.69 -32.55
N LEU A 113 -1.39 -10.51 -32.12
CA LEU A 113 -1.10 -9.39 -33.03
C LEU A 113 0.07 -9.71 -33.97
N ARG A 114 1.11 -10.41 -33.48
CA ARG A 114 2.21 -10.88 -34.32
C ARG A 114 1.73 -11.94 -35.31
N SER A 115 0.94 -12.92 -34.86
CA SER A 115 0.40 -13.98 -35.72
C SER A 115 -0.57 -13.46 -36.78
N GLY A 116 -1.40 -12.45 -36.46
CA GLY A 116 -2.33 -11.83 -37.41
C GLY A 116 -1.66 -10.94 -38.46
N ARG A 117 -0.38 -10.55 -38.26
CA ARG A 117 0.45 -9.85 -39.24
C ARG A 117 1.33 -10.76 -40.08
N ALA A 118 1.29 -12.09 -39.87
CA ALA A 118 1.99 -13.00 -40.76
C ALA A 118 1.49 -12.78 -42.21
N PRO A 119 2.38 -12.64 -43.21
CA PRO A 119 1.97 -12.34 -44.58
C PRO A 119 0.96 -13.40 -45.05
N GLN A 120 -0.21 -12.96 -45.53
CA GLN A 120 -0.92 -13.76 -46.51
C GLN A 120 -0.02 -13.76 -47.75
N GLU A 121 0.79 -14.82 -47.89
CA GLU A 121 1.44 -15.15 -49.15
C GLU A 121 0.32 -15.46 -50.15
N SER A 122 0.07 -14.51 -51.06
CA SER A 122 -0.70 -14.69 -52.29
C SER A 122 0.25 -14.74 -53.47
#